data_AF-A0A3L7PGG4-F1
#
_entry.id   AF-A0A3L7PGG4-F1
#
_cell.length_a   1.000
_cell.length_b   1.000
_cell.length_c   1.000
_cell.angle_alpha   90.00
_cell.angle_beta   90.00
_cell.angle_gamma   90.00
#
_symmetry.space_group_name_H-M   'P 1'
#
loop_
_entity.id
_entity.type
_entity.pdbx_description
1 polymer ?
#
loop_
_entity_poly.entity_id
_entity_poly.type
_entity_poly.pdbx_seq_one_letter_code
_entity_poly.pdbx_strand_id
1 'polypeptide(L)' 'ADDKFGVACLGGECFGEAGGGFLRFSCAEPDERLQQALDFLPVGISRTDRIAAYLEKHPKYRLTQPYPVG' A
#
# COMPACT_ATOMS: atom_id res chain seq x y z
N ALA A 1 7.07 -5.76 -4.09
CA ALA A 1 6.27 -6.99 -3.98
C ALA A 1 7.18 -8.21 -3.94
N ASP A 2 6.86 -9.20 -3.13
CA ASP A 2 7.51 -10.51 -3.08
C ASP A 2 6.72 -11.49 -3.95
N ASP A 3 7.41 -12.41 -4.62
CA ASP A 3 6.76 -13.28 -5.60
C ASP A 3 5.89 -14.36 -4.94
N LYS A 4 6.08 -14.58 -3.62
CA LYS A 4 5.33 -15.58 -2.82
C LYS A 4 4.54 -14.97 -1.66
N PHE A 5 4.72 -13.67 -1.38
CA PHE A 5 4.07 -13.00 -0.26
C PHE A 5 3.61 -11.58 -0.64
N GLY A 6 2.44 -11.18 -0.16
CA GLY A 6 1.92 -9.85 -0.36
C GLY A 6 0.84 -9.50 0.65
N VAL A 7 0.63 -8.20 0.84
CA VAL A 7 -0.50 -7.68 1.61
C VAL A 7 -1.60 -7.35 0.62
N ALA A 8 -2.73 -8.04 0.72
CA ALA A 8 -3.89 -7.75 -0.09
C ALA A 8 -4.55 -6.47 0.44
N CYS A 9 -4.57 -5.43 -0.39
CA CYS A 9 -5.33 -4.22 -0.12
C CYS A 9 -6.64 -4.28 -0.91
N LEU A 10 -7.78 -3.99 -0.27
CA LEU A 10 -9.00 -3.74 -1.00
C LEU A 10 -8.81 -2.44 -1.79
N GLY A 11 -8.92 -2.53 -3.11
CA GLY A 11 -8.94 -1.37 -4.00
C GLY A 11 -10.22 -0.60 -3.77
N GLY A 12 -10.15 0.38 -2.88
CA GLY A 12 -11.31 1.15 -2.47
C GLY A 12 -10.91 2.01 -1.30
N GLU A 13 -10.58 3.24 -1.63
CA GLU A 13 -10.76 4.41 -0.80
C GLU A 13 -11.89 4.19 0.22
N CYS A 14 -11.55 3.76 1.43
CA CYS A 14 -12.58 3.47 2.44
C CYS A 14 -13.36 4.73 2.86
N PHE A 15 -12.93 5.89 2.35
CA PHE A 15 -13.50 7.22 2.57
C PHE A 15 -13.55 8.08 1.29
N GLY A 16 -13.46 7.46 0.09
CA GLY A 16 -13.22 8.23 -1.13
C GLY A 16 -11.87 8.96 -1.09
N GLU A 17 -11.77 10.09 -1.79
CA GLU A 17 -10.59 10.96 -1.81
C GLU A 17 -10.08 11.35 -0.40
N ALA A 18 -10.96 11.40 0.61
CA ALA A 18 -10.61 11.75 1.99
C ALA A 18 -9.74 10.69 2.70
N GLY A 19 -9.68 9.46 2.18
CA GLY A 19 -8.84 8.37 2.72
C GLY A 19 -7.41 8.38 2.16
N GLY A 20 -7.09 9.31 1.27
CA GLY A 20 -5.80 9.44 0.63
C GLY A 20 -4.66 9.57 1.66
N GLY A 21 -3.60 8.78 1.48
CA GLY A 21 -2.40 8.81 2.32
C GLY A 21 -2.41 7.87 3.52
N PHE A 22 -3.51 7.14 3.76
CA PHE A 22 -3.62 6.18 4.86
C PHE A 22 -3.81 4.74 4.36
N LEU A 23 -3.37 3.77 5.16
CA LEU A 23 -3.65 2.35 4.97
C LEU A 23 -4.64 1.88 6.05
N ARG A 24 -5.75 1.26 5.64
CA ARG A 24 -6.72 0.66 6.55
C ARG A 24 -6.44 -0.84 6.69
N PHE A 25 -6.20 -1.28 7.91
CA PHE A 25 -6.13 -2.69 8.25
C PHE A 25 -7.51 -3.19 8.68
N SER A 26 -7.83 -4.44 8.33
CA SER A 26 -9.08 -5.08 8.74
C SER A 26 -8.89 -5.75 10.09
N CYS A 27 -9.67 -5.39 11.10
CA CYS A 27 -9.69 -6.09 12.39
C CYS A 27 -10.36 -7.48 12.31
N ALA A 28 -10.82 -7.90 11.13
CA ALA A 28 -11.34 -9.26 10.92
C ALA A 28 -10.23 -10.31 10.83
N GLU A 29 -8.98 -9.88 10.60
CA GLU A 29 -7.82 -10.76 10.58
C GLU A 29 -7.19 -10.89 11.97
N PRO A 30 -6.62 -12.04 12.33
CA PRO A 30 -5.90 -12.22 13.59
C PRO A 30 -4.70 -11.27 13.73
N ASP A 31 -4.38 -10.86 14.97
CA ASP A 31 -3.26 -9.96 15.28
C ASP A 31 -1.93 -10.41 14.65
N GLU A 32 -1.67 -11.73 14.61
CA GLU A 32 -0.48 -12.29 13.99
C GLU A 32 -0.38 -11.97 12.48
N ARG A 33 -1.52 -11.99 11.77
CA ARG A 33 -1.58 -11.64 10.34
C ARG A 33 -1.38 -10.14 10.14
N LEU A 34 -1.93 -9.32 11.03
CA LEU A 34 -1.71 -7.88 11.02
C LEU A 34 -0.23 -7.56 11.23
N GLN A 35 0.41 -8.22 12.19
CA GLN A 35 1.84 -8.05 12.46
C GLN A 35 2.70 -8.46 11.25
N GLN A 36 2.42 -9.60 10.62
CA GLN A 36 3.13 -10.02 9.40
C GLN A 36 3.02 -8.98 8.27
N ALA A 37 1.86 -8.36 8.11
CA ALA A 37 1.67 -7.30 7.13
C ALA A 37 2.45 -6.03 7.49
N LEU A 38 2.43 -5.62 8.76
CA LEU A 38 3.22 -4.48 9.25
C LEU A 38 4.72 -4.69 9.09
N ASP A 39 5.22 -5.89 9.36
CA ASP A 39 6.64 -6.25 9.19
C ASP A 39 7.05 -6.28 7.72
N PHE A 40 6.14 -6.70 6.84
CA PHE A 40 6.44 -6.81 5.41
C PHE A 40 6.39 -5.47 4.67
N LEU A 41 5.51 -4.54 5.05
CA LEU A 41 5.33 -3.28 4.31
C LEU A 41 6.63 -2.49 4.11
N PRO A 42 7.50 -2.27 5.12
CA PRO A 42 8.79 -1.63 4.93
C PRO A 42 9.70 -2.35 3.93
N VAL A 43 9.71 -3.69 3.96
CA VAL A 43 10.50 -4.54 3.04
C VAL A 43 9.94 -4.49 1.63
N GLY A 44 8.62 -4.46 1.48
CA GLY A 44 7.95 -4.36 0.19
C GLY A 44 8.16 -3.01 -0.47
N ILE A 45 8.11 -1.92 0.31
CA ILE A 45 8.24 -0.53 -0.14
C ILE A 45 9.71 -0.16 -0.42
N SER A 46 10.68 -0.75 0.29
CA SER A 46 12.10 -0.48 0.07
C SER A 46 12.64 -1.01 -1.28
N ARG A 47 11.90 -1.88 -1.97
CA ARG A 47 12.20 -2.39 -3.32
C ARG A 47 11.83 -1.34 -4.39
N THR A 48 12.51 -0.20 -4.35
CA THR A 48 12.22 1.00 -5.15
C THR A 48 12.36 0.76 -6.65
N ASP A 49 13.25 -0.15 -7.06
CA ASP A 49 13.43 -0.61 -8.45
C ASP A 49 12.15 -1.21 -9.03
N ARG A 50 11.52 -2.13 -8.28
CA ARG A 50 10.27 -2.78 -8.69
C ARG A 50 9.12 -1.78 -8.75
N ILE A 51 9.07 -0.84 -7.81
CA ILE A 51 8.06 0.23 -7.79
C ILE A 51 8.23 1.15 -9.01
N ALA A 52 9.45 1.58 -9.31
CA ALA A 52 9.75 2.44 -10.45
C ALA A 52 9.31 1.77 -11.76
N ALA A 53 9.71 0.51 -11.99
CA ALA A 53 9.34 -0.25 -13.18
C ALA A 53 7.81 -0.43 -13.33
N TYR A 54 7.09 -0.58 -12.21
CA TYR A 54 5.62 -0.64 -12.23
C TYR A 54 5.01 0.72 -12.60
N LEU A 55 5.49 1.82 -12.02
CA LEU A 55 4.98 3.17 -12.25
C LEU A 55 5.32 3.72 -13.64
N GLU A 56 6.35 3.20 -14.31
CA GLU A 56 6.61 3.47 -15.73
C GLU A 56 5.52 2.88 -16.63
N LYS A 57 5.08 1.65 -16.32
CA LYS A 57 4.02 0.96 -17.08
C LYS A 57 2.61 1.47 -16.71
N HIS A 58 2.46 2.06 -15.53
CA HIS A 58 1.19 2.53 -14.99
C HIS A 58 1.29 3.96 -14.45
N PRO A 59 1.48 4.97 -15.31
CA PRO A 59 1.71 6.36 -14.89
C PRO A 59 0.55 6.95 -14.08
N LYS A 60 -0.68 6.45 -14.28
CA LYS A 60 -1.88 6.88 -13.54
C LYS A 60 -1.82 6.67 -12.02
N TYR A 61 -0.92 5.80 -11.53
CA TYR A 61 -0.73 5.57 -10.10
C TYR A 61 0.37 6.42 -9.47
N ARG A 62 1.06 7.25 -10.26
CA ARG A 62 2.02 8.22 -9.70
C ARG A 62 1.25 9.32 -8.99
N LEU A 63 1.58 9.54 -7.73
CA LEU A 63 1.03 10.65 -6.96
C LEU A 63 1.47 11.96 -7.61
N THR A 64 0.51 12.75 -8.08
CA THR A 64 0.77 14.04 -8.75
C THR A 64 0.81 15.21 -7.78
N GLN A 65 0.11 15.09 -6.65
CA GLN A 65 0.09 16.07 -5.56
C GLN A 65 0.19 15.35 -4.22
N PRO A 66 1.00 15.83 -3.26
CA PRO A 66 1.02 15.28 -1.91
C PRO A 66 -0.39 15.30 -1.29
N TYR A 67 -0.70 14.30 -0.47
CA TYR A 67 -1.92 14.34 0.32
C TYR A 67 -1.87 15.52 1.31
N PRO A 68 -2.99 16.24 1.52
CA PRO A 68 -3.05 17.31 2.51
C PRO A 68 -2.71 16.73 3.89
N VAL A 69 -1.84 17.40 4.62
CA VAL A 69 -1.61 17.10 6.03
C VAL A 69 -2.71 17.83 6.81
N GLY A 70 -3.54 17.08 7.53
CA GLY A 70 -4.58 17.63 8.40
C GLY A 70 -4.03 18.32 9.64
#